data_AF-A0A965TB98-F1
#
_entry.id   AF-A0A965TB98-F1
#
_cell.length_a   1.000
_cell.length_b   1.000
_cell.length_c   1.000
_cell.angle_alpha   90.00
_cell.angle_beta   90.00
_cell.angle_gamma   90.00
#
_symmetry.space_group_name_H-M   'P 1'
#
loop_
_entity.id
_entity.type
_entity.pdbx_description
1 polymer ?
#
loop_
_entity_poly.entity_id
_entity_poly.type
_entity_poly.pdbx_seq_one_letter_code
_entity_poly.pdbx_strand_id
1 'polypeptide(L)'
;MKEFFKRLKAFSKNELVCAVAMLVALMYGMFYLDIKNPLQFSLSEIGRYNYPLFLVWSITSGLAIFLNVNRLYDRIGFKSKQGNWLLYSGMFFLVLTFCNMSKDPIIFYWIHVATAILFAVLSFGSIALGLIHMFNKNIRYKILTIIFFSLVFIDIILLAIFKQMALYEFIPLMLGYVVMFFTNFTESFKVNLPN
;
A
#
# COMPACT_ATOMS: atom_id res chain seq x y z
N MET A 1 -7.37 -8.90 -19.88
CA MET A 1 -6.89 -8.76 -18.49
C MET A 1 -5.51 -9.36 -18.23
N LYS A 2 -5.23 -10.65 -18.51
CA LYS A 2 -3.90 -11.26 -18.22
C LYS A 2 -2.72 -10.51 -18.83
N GLU A 3 -2.84 -10.08 -20.09
CA GLU A 3 -1.79 -9.32 -20.80
C GLU A 3 -1.55 -7.93 -20.20
N PHE A 4 -2.61 -7.27 -19.73
CA PHE A 4 -2.49 -5.97 -19.05
C PHE A 4 -1.66 -6.08 -17.77
N PHE A 5 -1.98 -7.03 -16.88
CA PHE A 5 -1.21 -7.24 -15.65
C PHE A 5 0.23 -7.68 -15.92
N LYS A 6 0.48 -8.44 -16.99
CA LYS A 6 1.83 -8.81 -17.42
C LYS A 6 2.64 -7.58 -17.82
N ARG A 7 2.06 -6.67 -18.62
CA ARG A 7 2.68 -5.41 -19.02
C ARG A 7 2.89 -4.47 -17.83
N LEU A 8 1.89 -4.35 -16.96
CA LEU A 8 1.99 -3.53 -15.75
C LEU A 8 3.12 -4.05 -14.84
N LYS A 9 3.21 -5.37 -14.66
CA LYS A 9 4.32 -5.99 -13.93
C LYS A 9 5.67 -5.80 -14.62
N ALA A 10 5.74 -5.73 -15.95
CA ALA A 10 7.01 -5.46 -16.62
C ALA A 10 7.61 -4.10 -16.21
N PHE A 11 6.77 -3.10 -15.90
CA PHE A 11 7.24 -1.81 -15.39
C PHE A 11 7.89 -1.90 -14.01
N SER A 12 7.59 -2.91 -13.18
CA SER A 12 8.23 -3.06 -11.86
C SER A 12 9.73 -3.38 -11.95
N LYS A 13 10.20 -3.81 -13.12
CA LYS A 13 11.63 -4.05 -13.38
C LYS A 13 12.41 -2.73 -13.52
N ASN A 14 11.74 -1.65 -13.92
CA ASN A 14 12.37 -0.35 -14.07
C ASN A 14 12.40 0.38 -12.73
N GLU A 15 13.61 0.60 -12.22
CA GLU A 15 13.83 1.25 -10.93
C GLU A 15 13.26 2.66 -10.86
N LEU A 16 13.52 3.48 -11.87
CA LEU A 16 13.07 4.87 -11.92
C LEU A 16 11.54 4.94 -11.90
N VAL A 17 10.86 4.06 -12.65
CA VAL A 17 9.40 4.00 -12.66
C VAL A 17 8.83 3.68 -11.28
N CYS A 18 9.42 2.70 -10.58
CA CYS A 18 9.00 2.36 -9.21
C CYS A 18 9.24 3.50 -8.22
N ALA A 19 10.38 4.18 -8.32
CA ALA A 19 10.74 5.31 -7.45
C ALA A 19 9.80 6.50 -7.68
N VAL A 20 9.59 6.88 -8.93
CA VAL A 20 8.69 7.98 -9.31
C VAL A 20 7.26 7.68 -8.91
N ALA A 21 6.74 6.47 -9.17
CA ALA A 21 5.38 6.10 -8.79
C ALA A 21 5.15 6.24 -7.27
N MET A 22 6.12 5.81 -6.46
CA MET A 22 6.05 5.93 -5.00
C MET A 22 6.18 7.38 -4.52
N LEU A 23 7.09 8.17 -5.11
CA LEU A 23 7.24 9.58 -4.79
C LEU A 23 5.97 10.36 -5.13
N VAL A 24 5.39 10.13 -6.30
CA VAL A 24 4.11 10.74 -6.71
C VAL A 24 3.00 10.35 -5.76
N ALA A 25 2.89 9.07 -5.38
CA ALA A 25 1.88 8.62 -4.42
C ALA A 25 2.04 9.27 -3.04
N LEU A 26 3.28 9.43 -2.56
CA LEU A 26 3.56 10.10 -1.29
C LEU A 26 3.21 11.60 -1.36
N MET A 27 3.72 12.31 -2.37
CA MET A 27 3.47 13.76 -2.54
C MET A 27 1.97 14.04 -2.71
N TYR A 28 1.31 13.25 -3.56
CA TYR A 28 -0.14 13.39 -3.78
C TYR A 28 -0.93 13.04 -2.52
N GLY A 29 -0.52 12.02 -1.77
CA GLY A 29 -1.14 11.67 -0.49
C GLY A 29 -1.04 12.78 0.55
N MET A 30 0.13 13.41 0.68
CA MET A 30 0.32 14.56 1.57
C MET A 30 -0.52 15.78 1.14
N PHE A 31 -0.53 16.09 -0.16
CA PHE A 31 -1.41 17.14 -0.70
C PHE A 31 -2.88 16.84 -0.42
N TYR A 32 -3.30 15.59 -0.66
CA TYR A 32 -4.68 15.17 -0.50
C TYR A 32 -5.15 15.24 0.97
N LEU A 33 -4.27 14.87 1.91
CA LEU A 33 -4.51 15.01 3.34
C LEU A 33 -4.76 16.46 3.77
N ASP A 34 -4.15 17.43 3.11
CA ASP A 34 -4.21 18.85 3.48
C ASP A 34 -5.47 19.55 2.96
N ILE A 35 -6.26 18.91 2.08
CA ILE A 35 -7.50 19.49 1.51
C ILE A 35 -8.53 19.81 2.62
N LYS A 36 -8.53 19.03 3.70
CA LYS A 36 -9.38 19.20 4.88
C LYS A 36 -8.56 18.85 6.12
N ASN A 37 -9.03 19.26 7.29
CA ASN A 37 -8.35 18.93 8.55
C ASN A 37 -8.20 17.39 8.73
N PRO A 38 -6.97 16.84 8.66
CA PRO A 38 -6.76 15.39 8.67
C PRO A 38 -6.96 14.76 10.06
N LEU A 39 -7.17 15.58 11.10
CA LEU A 39 -7.53 15.16 12.46
C LEU A 39 -9.04 15.14 12.68
N GLN A 40 -9.85 15.58 11.72
CA GLN A 40 -11.32 15.63 11.83
C GLN A 40 -12.03 14.73 10.83
N PHE A 41 -11.45 14.56 9.63
CA PHE A 41 -12.05 13.79 8.54
C PHE A 41 -11.24 12.53 8.27
N SER A 42 -11.87 11.45 7.82
CA SER A 42 -11.19 10.29 7.23
C SER A 42 -10.74 10.55 5.79
N LEU A 43 -9.81 9.74 5.25
CA LEU A 43 -9.39 9.86 3.84
C LEU A 43 -10.59 9.73 2.88
N SER A 44 -11.53 8.86 3.22
CA SER A 44 -12.76 8.66 2.44
C SER A 44 -13.79 9.78 2.63
N GLU A 45 -13.81 10.46 3.78
CA GLU A 45 -14.62 11.67 3.96
C GLU A 45 -14.12 12.84 3.13
N ILE A 46 -12.80 13.09 3.13
CA ILE A 46 -12.19 14.07 2.23
C ILE A 46 -12.58 13.76 0.77
N GLY A 47 -12.63 12.49 0.43
CA GLY A 47 -12.87 12.01 -0.94
C GLY A 47 -14.33 12.11 -1.36
N ARG A 48 -15.26 12.03 -0.41
CA ARG A 48 -16.68 12.28 -0.69
C ARG A 48 -16.94 13.71 -1.10
N TYR A 49 -16.23 14.67 -0.49
CA TYR A 49 -16.30 16.07 -0.91
C TYR A 49 -15.54 16.33 -2.21
N ASN A 50 -14.55 15.50 -2.55
CA ASN A 50 -13.65 15.71 -3.68
C ASN A 50 -13.39 14.41 -4.45
N TYR A 51 -14.45 13.85 -5.05
CA TYR A 51 -14.39 12.52 -5.68
C TYR A 51 -13.29 12.36 -6.74
N PRO A 52 -13.04 13.32 -7.65
CA PRO A 52 -11.94 13.21 -8.61
C PRO A 52 -10.57 13.11 -7.93
N LEU A 53 -10.37 13.82 -6.81
CA LEU A 53 -9.09 13.81 -6.10
C LEU A 53 -8.85 12.48 -5.38
N PHE A 54 -9.91 11.87 -4.86
CA PHE A 54 -9.85 10.52 -4.29
C PHE A 54 -9.54 9.45 -5.34
N LEU A 55 -10.07 9.58 -6.56
CA LEU A 55 -9.73 8.70 -7.67
C LEU A 55 -8.24 8.76 -8.01
N VAL A 56 -7.68 9.96 -8.13
CA VAL A 56 -6.25 10.14 -8.40
C VAL A 56 -5.42 9.53 -7.28
N TRP A 57 -5.78 9.78 -6.00
CA TRP A 57 -5.11 9.16 -4.85
C TRP A 57 -5.14 7.63 -4.91
N SER A 58 -6.29 7.05 -5.25
CA SER A 58 -6.47 5.61 -5.36
C SER A 58 -5.57 5.03 -6.45
N ILE A 59 -5.53 5.68 -7.62
CA ILE A 59 -4.70 5.25 -8.75
C ILE A 59 -3.21 5.33 -8.39
N THR A 60 -2.75 6.46 -7.85
CA THR A 60 -1.34 6.66 -7.53
C THR A 60 -0.88 5.71 -6.43
N SER A 61 -1.68 5.53 -5.36
CA SER A 61 -1.34 4.64 -4.25
C SER A 61 -1.36 3.17 -4.68
N GLY A 62 -2.37 2.76 -5.45
CA GLY A 62 -2.47 1.42 -6.00
C GLY A 62 -1.29 1.09 -6.93
N LEU A 63 -0.93 2.00 -7.84
CA LEU A 63 0.23 1.82 -8.72
C LEU A 63 1.54 1.74 -7.96
N ALA A 64 1.75 2.62 -6.96
CA ALA A 64 2.94 2.60 -6.13
C ALA A 64 3.11 1.26 -5.42
N ILE A 65 2.07 0.77 -4.75
CA ILE A 65 2.07 -0.54 -4.05
C ILE A 65 2.29 -1.67 -5.06
N PHE A 66 1.53 -1.70 -6.15
CA PHE A 66 1.62 -2.76 -7.16
C PHE A 66 3.04 -2.92 -7.72
N LEU A 67 3.63 -1.80 -8.16
CA LEU A 67 4.95 -1.82 -8.79
C LEU A 67 6.03 -2.15 -7.76
N ASN A 68 5.99 -1.55 -6.59
CA ASN A 68 7.05 -1.72 -5.60
C ASN A 68 7.01 -3.08 -4.89
N VAL A 69 5.83 -3.68 -4.67
CA VAL A 69 5.75 -5.05 -4.15
C VAL A 69 6.27 -6.07 -5.17
N ASN A 70 5.91 -5.92 -6.46
CA ASN A 70 6.46 -6.80 -7.50
C ASN A 70 7.97 -6.65 -7.62
N ARG A 71 8.50 -5.41 -7.55
CA ARG A 71 9.94 -5.17 -7.54
C ARG A 71 10.62 -5.81 -6.34
N LEU A 72 10.04 -5.69 -5.15
CA LEU A 72 10.53 -6.33 -3.92
C LEU A 72 10.65 -7.84 -4.15
N TYR A 73 9.59 -8.47 -4.63
CA TYR A 73 9.53 -9.92 -4.87
C TYR A 73 10.59 -10.36 -5.87
N ASP A 74 10.75 -9.64 -6.98
CA ASP A 74 11.77 -9.94 -7.99
C ASP A 74 13.18 -9.79 -7.40
N ARG A 75 13.43 -8.73 -6.61
CA ARG A 75 14.74 -8.46 -5.98
C ARG A 75 15.17 -9.52 -4.96
N ILE A 76 14.23 -10.12 -4.25
CA ILE A 76 14.51 -11.16 -3.24
C ILE A 76 14.29 -12.57 -3.79
N GLY A 77 13.95 -12.73 -5.07
CA GLY A 77 13.69 -14.03 -5.70
C GLY A 77 12.43 -14.73 -5.21
N PHE A 78 11.47 -13.99 -4.65
CA PHE A 78 10.26 -14.55 -4.03
C PHE A 78 9.14 -14.79 -5.05
N LYS A 79 9.00 -16.05 -5.51
CA LYS A 79 7.96 -16.48 -6.46
C LYS A 79 6.70 -17.03 -5.79
N SER A 80 6.15 -16.32 -4.79
CA SER A 80 4.99 -16.80 -4.04
C SER A 80 3.65 -16.55 -4.75
N LYS A 81 2.87 -17.60 -4.97
CA LYS A 81 1.48 -17.50 -5.46
C LYS A 81 0.59 -16.76 -4.45
N GLN A 82 0.76 -17.02 -3.16
CA GLN A 82 0.00 -16.39 -2.09
C GLN A 82 0.28 -14.88 -2.02
N GLY A 83 1.55 -14.47 -2.10
CA GLY A 83 1.92 -13.06 -2.11
C GLY A 83 1.33 -12.27 -3.28
N ASN A 84 1.33 -12.87 -4.48
CA ASN A 84 0.68 -12.29 -5.65
C ASN A 84 -0.84 -12.24 -5.50
N TRP A 85 -1.46 -13.27 -4.91
CA TRP A 85 -2.90 -13.27 -4.66
C TRP A 85 -3.29 -12.16 -3.69
N LEU A 86 -2.57 -11.98 -2.59
CA LEU A 86 -2.78 -10.87 -1.66
C LEU A 86 -2.67 -9.51 -2.37
N LEU A 87 -1.65 -9.31 -3.19
CA LEU A 87 -1.46 -8.06 -3.92
C LEU A 87 -2.62 -7.78 -4.88
N TYR A 88 -2.99 -8.75 -5.72
CA TYR A 88 -4.05 -8.56 -6.71
C TYR A 88 -5.42 -8.40 -6.09
N SER A 89 -5.72 -9.17 -5.04
CA SER A 89 -6.95 -9.01 -4.27
C SER A 89 -7.00 -7.63 -3.59
N GLY A 90 -5.88 -7.16 -3.02
CA GLY A 90 -5.79 -5.79 -2.49
C GLY A 90 -6.14 -4.73 -3.52
N MET A 91 -5.55 -4.81 -4.73
CA MET A 91 -5.86 -3.87 -5.81
C MET A 91 -7.34 -3.94 -6.25
N PHE A 92 -7.91 -5.13 -6.28
CA PHE A 92 -9.34 -5.31 -6.58
C PHE A 92 -10.21 -4.62 -5.52
N PHE A 93 -9.90 -4.78 -4.24
CA PHE A 93 -10.64 -4.13 -3.16
C PHE A 93 -10.45 -2.61 -3.13
N LEU A 94 -9.32 -2.08 -3.60
CA LEU A 94 -9.14 -0.64 -3.77
C LEU A 94 -10.12 -0.08 -4.82
N VAL A 95 -10.31 -0.79 -5.94
CA VAL A 95 -11.32 -0.42 -6.94
C VAL A 95 -12.71 -0.44 -6.34
N LEU A 96 -13.06 -1.48 -5.57
CA LEU A 96 -14.37 -1.55 -4.90
C LEU A 96 -14.56 -0.43 -3.86
N THR A 97 -13.50 -0.06 -3.13
CA THR A 97 -13.50 1.05 -2.17
C THR A 97 -13.90 2.34 -2.88
N PHE A 98 -13.26 2.62 -4.01
CA PHE A 98 -13.57 3.76 -4.86
C PHE A 98 -14.99 3.74 -5.43
N CYS A 99 -15.47 2.59 -5.91
CA CYS A 99 -16.81 2.48 -6.48
C CYS A 99 -17.94 2.71 -5.47
N ASN A 100 -17.70 2.48 -4.17
CA ASN A 100 -18.74 2.49 -3.14
C ASN A 100 -18.72 3.72 -2.22
N MET A 101 -18.24 4.88 -2.68
CA MET A 101 -18.07 6.09 -1.85
C MET A 101 -19.36 6.71 -1.26
N SER A 102 -20.56 6.25 -1.65
CA SER A 102 -21.83 6.82 -1.19
C SER A 102 -22.11 6.53 0.30
N LYS A 103 -22.66 7.52 1.02
CA LYS A 103 -23.25 7.33 2.37
C LYS A 103 -24.71 6.84 2.31
N ASP A 104 -25.36 6.95 1.15
CA ASP A 104 -26.78 6.67 0.98
C ASP A 104 -27.04 5.73 -0.20
N PRO A 105 -27.74 4.61 0.00
CA PRO A 105 -28.11 3.99 1.27
C PRO A 105 -26.90 3.59 2.14
N ILE A 106 -27.11 3.50 3.46
CA ILE A 106 -26.06 3.19 4.47
C ILE A 106 -25.28 1.90 4.17
N ILE A 107 -25.87 0.97 3.42
CA ILE A 107 -25.21 -0.25 2.98
C ILE A 107 -23.95 0.04 2.14
N PHE A 108 -23.95 1.08 1.29
CA PHE A 108 -22.79 1.44 0.49
C PHE A 108 -21.64 1.96 1.36
N TYR A 109 -21.95 2.65 2.46
CA TYR A 109 -20.94 3.04 3.43
C TYR A 109 -20.26 1.82 4.08
N TRP A 110 -21.04 0.81 4.48
CA TRP A 110 -20.46 -0.41 5.06
C TRP A 110 -19.63 -1.20 4.05
N ILE A 111 -20.08 -1.28 2.79
CA ILE A 111 -19.31 -1.90 1.70
C ILE A 111 -17.99 -1.15 1.50
N HIS A 112 -18.02 0.19 1.47
CA HIS A 112 -16.81 1.00 1.35
C HIS A 112 -15.82 0.73 2.49
N VAL A 113 -16.27 0.78 3.74
CA VAL A 113 -15.39 0.53 4.90
C VAL A 113 -14.81 -0.87 4.84
N ALA A 114 -15.62 -1.89 4.56
CA ALA A 114 -15.15 -3.27 4.45
C ALA A 114 -14.11 -3.45 3.34
N THR A 115 -14.36 -2.87 2.17
CA THR A 115 -13.44 -2.96 1.03
C THR A 115 -12.16 -2.17 1.26
N ALA A 116 -12.21 -1.03 1.97
CA ALA A 116 -11.01 -0.27 2.36
C ALA A 116 -10.12 -1.06 3.33
N ILE A 117 -10.72 -1.70 4.33
CA ILE A 117 -10.01 -2.57 5.28
C ILE A 117 -9.36 -3.74 4.54
N LEU A 118 -10.10 -4.39 3.64
CA LEU A 118 -9.56 -5.51 2.85
C LEU A 118 -8.42 -5.06 1.94
N PHE A 119 -8.52 -3.91 1.29
CA PHE A 119 -7.41 -3.33 0.53
C PHE A 119 -6.17 -3.17 1.40
N ALA A 120 -6.29 -2.54 2.58
CA ALA A 120 -5.18 -2.31 3.48
C ALA A 120 -4.55 -3.64 3.94
N VAL A 121 -5.33 -4.53 4.55
CA VAL A 121 -4.85 -5.81 5.10
C VAL A 121 -4.16 -6.65 4.03
N LEU A 122 -4.75 -6.78 2.85
CA LEU A 122 -4.18 -7.61 1.79
C LEU A 122 -2.92 -6.99 1.17
N SER A 123 -2.88 -5.68 0.98
CA SER A 123 -1.70 -4.97 0.46
C SER A 123 -0.53 -5.04 1.43
N PHE A 124 -0.76 -4.74 2.71
CA PHE A 124 0.27 -4.85 3.75
C PHE A 124 0.68 -6.30 4.00
N GLY A 125 -0.26 -7.25 3.93
CA GLY A 125 0.04 -8.68 3.99
C GLY A 125 0.99 -9.11 2.87
N SER A 126 0.81 -8.57 1.65
CA SER A 126 1.71 -8.85 0.53
C SER A 126 3.14 -8.32 0.78
N ILE A 127 3.28 -7.11 1.34
CA ILE A 127 4.58 -6.56 1.76
C ILE A 127 5.19 -7.44 2.86
N ALA A 128 4.40 -7.78 3.89
CA ALA A 128 4.82 -8.59 5.02
C ALA A 128 5.37 -9.95 4.61
N LEU A 129 4.74 -10.64 3.66
CA LEU A 129 5.24 -11.92 3.16
C LEU A 129 6.62 -11.81 2.50
N GLY A 130 6.88 -10.72 1.77
CA GLY A 130 8.20 -10.46 1.19
C GLY A 130 9.27 -10.23 2.28
N LEU A 131 8.93 -9.47 3.32
CA LEU A 131 9.82 -9.24 4.46
C LEU A 131 10.09 -10.54 5.25
N ILE A 132 9.04 -11.29 5.59
CA ILE A 132 9.13 -12.57 6.31
C ILE A 132 9.99 -13.58 5.54
N HIS A 133 9.87 -13.62 4.20
CA HIS A 133 10.70 -14.50 3.37
C HIS A 133 12.20 -14.31 3.59
N MET A 134 12.62 -13.08 3.92
CA MET A 134 14.02 -12.71 4.14
C MET A 134 14.40 -12.59 5.62
N PHE A 135 13.44 -12.78 6.54
CA PHE A 135 13.60 -12.53 7.98
C PHE A 135 14.80 -13.25 8.60
N ASN A 136 14.95 -14.56 8.34
CA ASN A 136 16.07 -15.35 8.87
C ASN A 136 17.29 -15.36 7.95
N LYS A 137 17.22 -14.73 6.77
CA LYS A 137 18.27 -14.76 5.75
C LYS A 137 19.15 -13.50 5.78
N ASN A 138 18.63 -12.38 6.27
CA ASN A 138 19.35 -11.11 6.31
C ASN A 138 18.89 -10.27 7.50
N ILE A 139 19.84 -9.87 8.35
CA ILE A 139 19.57 -9.09 9.58
C ILE A 139 18.86 -7.76 9.31
N ARG A 140 19.10 -7.12 8.16
CA ARG A 140 18.45 -5.86 7.78
C ARG A 140 16.96 -6.09 7.52
N TYR A 141 16.61 -7.18 6.83
CA TYR A 141 15.21 -7.58 6.65
C TYR A 141 14.58 -7.99 7.99
N LYS A 142 15.32 -8.66 8.88
CA LYS A 142 14.85 -8.98 10.23
C LYS A 142 14.43 -7.73 11.00
N ILE A 143 15.31 -6.75 11.08
CA ILE A 143 15.07 -5.46 11.75
C ILE A 143 13.89 -4.75 11.10
N LEU A 144 13.88 -4.64 9.77
CA LEU A 144 12.81 -3.96 9.04
C LEU A 144 11.44 -4.64 9.23
N THR A 145 11.42 -5.97 9.31
CA THR A 145 10.21 -6.76 9.59
C THR A 145 9.67 -6.44 10.98
N ILE A 146 10.53 -6.43 12.00
CA ILE A 146 10.14 -6.10 13.38
C ILE A 146 9.56 -4.68 13.43
N ILE A 147 10.27 -3.69 12.86
CA ILE A 147 9.81 -2.31 12.80
C ILE A 147 8.45 -2.20 12.09
N PHE A 148 8.31 -2.86 10.94
CA PHE A 148 7.07 -2.82 10.17
C PHE A 148 5.89 -3.37 10.97
N PHE A 149 6.03 -4.55 11.59
CA PHE A 149 4.96 -5.13 12.41
C PHE A 149 4.66 -4.31 13.67
N SER A 150 5.68 -3.78 14.35
CA SER A 150 5.49 -2.92 15.51
C SER A 150 4.72 -1.65 15.17
N LEU A 151 5.05 -0.99 14.06
CA LEU A 151 4.38 0.24 13.65
C LEU A 151 2.96 -0.02 13.14
N VAL A 152 2.71 -1.12 12.41
CA VAL A 152 1.34 -1.53 12.04
C VAL A 152 0.51 -1.82 13.30
N PHE A 153 1.08 -2.48 14.31
CA PHE A 153 0.38 -2.75 15.56
C PHE A 153 0.04 -1.46 16.33
N ILE A 154 0.98 -0.54 16.42
CA ILE A 154 0.76 0.78 17.04
C ILE A 154 -0.34 1.54 16.28
N ASP A 155 -0.31 1.52 14.96
CA ASP A 155 -1.31 2.21 14.14
C ASP A 155 -2.73 1.67 14.35
N ILE A 156 -2.89 0.34 14.45
CA ILE A 156 -4.19 -0.28 14.77
C ILE A 156 -4.72 0.22 16.12
N ILE A 157 -3.84 0.39 17.13
CA ILE A 157 -4.23 0.96 18.43
C ILE A 157 -4.65 2.43 18.28
N LEU A 158 -3.89 3.22 17.50
CA LEU A 158 -4.21 4.63 17.26
C LEU A 158 -5.56 4.78 16.55
N LEU A 159 -5.83 3.97 15.52
CA LEU A 159 -7.11 3.94 14.82
C LEU A 159 -8.27 3.54 15.74
N ALA A 160 -8.04 2.66 16.71
CA ALA A 160 -9.05 2.29 17.69
C ALA A 160 -9.37 3.42 18.69
N ILE A 161 -8.35 4.19 19.11
CA ILE A 161 -8.49 5.28 20.09
C ILE A 161 -9.04 6.55 19.44
N PHE A 162 -8.41 7.00 18.36
CA PHE A 162 -8.67 8.29 17.74
C PHE A 162 -9.75 8.24 16.65
N LYS A 163 -10.33 7.06 16.41
CA LYS A 163 -11.27 6.79 15.31
C LYS A 163 -10.60 7.05 13.94
N GLN A 164 -11.38 6.90 12.87
CA GLN A 164 -10.96 7.01 11.46
C GLN A 164 -10.56 8.45 11.07
N MET A 165 -9.47 8.99 11.63
CA MET A 165 -8.88 10.24 11.14
C MET A 165 -7.94 9.96 9.97
N ALA A 166 -7.97 10.81 8.95
CA ALA A 166 -7.20 10.63 7.72
C ALA A 166 -5.70 10.53 7.98
N LEU A 167 -5.18 11.25 8.99
CA LEU A 167 -3.78 11.17 9.38
C LEU A 167 -3.40 9.73 9.78
N TYR A 168 -4.18 9.10 10.66
CA TYR A 168 -3.92 7.74 11.12
C TYR A 168 -4.17 6.71 10.02
N GLU A 169 -5.14 6.93 9.14
CA GLU A 169 -5.33 6.05 7.97
C GLU A 169 -4.17 6.12 6.96
N PHE A 170 -3.45 7.25 6.90
CA PHE A 170 -2.34 7.45 5.98
C PHE A 170 -0.99 6.95 6.51
N ILE A 171 -0.80 6.89 7.83
CA ILE A 171 0.45 6.44 8.46
C ILE A 171 0.86 5.03 7.98
N PRO A 172 -0.03 4.02 7.90
CA PRO A 172 0.32 2.71 7.36
C PRO A 172 0.82 2.78 5.92
N LEU A 173 0.18 3.60 5.07
CA LEU A 173 0.57 3.74 3.68
C LEU A 173 1.96 4.33 3.55
N MET A 174 2.23 5.40 4.32
CA MET A 174 3.57 6.00 4.41
C MET A 174 4.60 4.98 4.89
N LEU A 175 4.29 4.19 5.93
CA LEU A 175 5.15 3.12 6.41
C LEU A 175 5.45 2.08 5.31
N GLY A 176 4.42 1.66 4.56
CA GLY A 176 4.55 0.78 3.41
C GLY A 176 5.52 1.35 2.37
N TYR A 177 5.39 2.64 2.04
CA TYR A 177 6.30 3.32 1.10
C TYR A 177 7.73 3.37 1.63
N VAL A 178 7.94 3.68 2.91
CA VAL A 178 9.28 3.72 3.51
C VAL A 178 9.94 2.34 3.47
N VAL A 179 9.22 1.28 3.85
CA VAL A 179 9.70 -0.11 3.78
C VAL A 179 10.06 -0.50 2.35
N MET A 180 9.17 -0.19 1.40
CA MET A 180 9.41 -0.48 0.00
C MET A 180 10.58 0.34 -0.56
N PHE A 181 10.78 1.57 -0.08
CA PHE A 181 11.92 2.39 -0.48
C PHE A 181 13.24 1.72 -0.11
N PHE A 182 13.40 1.34 1.16
CA PHE A 182 14.62 0.67 1.61
C PHE A 182 14.85 -0.66 0.90
N THR A 183 13.80 -1.47 0.79
CA THR A 183 13.93 -2.79 0.17
C THR A 183 14.17 -2.75 -1.34
N ASN A 184 13.74 -1.71 -2.05
CA ASN A 184 13.86 -1.62 -3.51
C ASN A 184 15.04 -0.78 -4.01
N PHE A 185 15.46 0.24 -3.27
CA PHE A 185 16.43 1.24 -3.74
C PHE A 185 17.69 1.35 -2.88
N THR A 186 17.81 0.53 -1.84
CA THR A 186 19.04 0.47 -1.04
C THR A 186 19.85 -0.78 -1.40
N GLU A 187 21.11 -0.59 -1.80
CA GLU A 187 22.04 -1.69 -2.16
C GLU A 187 22.27 -2.66 -1.00
N SER A 188 22.24 -2.15 0.23
CA SER A 188 22.42 -2.96 1.44
C SER A 188 21.30 -4.02 1.64
N PHE A 189 20.14 -3.84 1.00
CA PHE A 189 19.03 -4.80 1.00
C PHE A 189 19.04 -5.73 -0.22
N LYS A 190 20.03 -5.61 -1.10
CA LYS A 190 20.13 -6.41 -2.33
C LYS A 190 20.55 -7.82 -1.98
N VAL A 191 19.89 -8.79 -2.61
CA VAL A 191 20.18 -10.21 -2.43
C VAL A 191 20.87 -10.69 -3.70
N ASN A 192 22.03 -11.33 -3.57
CA ASN A 192 22.68 -12.00 -4.68
C ASN A 192 21.92 -13.30 -4.95
N LEU A 193 21.03 -13.28 -5.94
CA LEU A 193 20.35 -14.48 -6.39
C LEU A 193 21.33 -15.30 -7.25
N PRO A 194 21.48 -16.61 -7.01
CA PRO A 194 22.20 -17.46 -7.95
C PRO A 194 21.46 -17.44 -9.29
N ASN A 195 22.20 -17.16 -10.37
CA ASN A 195 21.70 -17.17 -11.75
C ASN A 195 21.20 -18.55 -12.17
#